data_AF-A0A9W9M0U0-F1
#
_entry.id   AF-A0A9W9M0U0-F1
#
_cell.length_a   1.000
_cell.length_b   1.000
_cell.length_c   1.000
_cell.angle_alpha   90.00
_cell.angle_beta   90.00
_cell.angle_gamma   90.00
#
_symmetry.space_group_name_H-M   'P 1'
#
loop_
_entity.id
_entity.type
_entity.pdbx_description
1 polymer ?
#
loop_
_entity_poly.entity_id
_entity_poly.type
_entity_poly.pdbx_seq_one_letter_code
_entity_poly.pdbx_strand_id
1 'polypeptide(L)'
;MTNDNRVGNEGAAQDLYGLGVRIGLYLQALGLILSSHGGGKERGKGLKVASGAITVSILGSWFVYAARTQFSPSEAIIVLLILTSLLAPATSTLLIPRTIVGEIPGLVALMIADLGISAAFVWTFAQLVSTLPLLNTTNLVFFFAPVALNGWFRYLALAISIVDAIFSLRLMYKLLLIMRIAWGCYVDGRTEATADELDRIKKTLRWEQATMPIMLLPWATWALVIVAVEITLRWNHLSPSTDLQSSGQLIPLTTGIIVLIDSVAIVLRRLPSIVIAN
;
A
#
# COMPACT_ATOMS: atom_id res chain seq x y z
N MET A 1 -39.46 9.31 0.60
CA MET A 1 -39.23 7.86 0.74
C MET A 1 -38.56 7.39 -0.55
N THR A 2 -37.24 7.57 -0.63
CA THR A 2 -36.43 7.16 -1.80
C THR A 2 -36.00 5.71 -1.60
N ASN A 3 -36.17 4.90 -2.65
CA ASN A 3 -35.73 3.51 -2.74
C ASN A 3 -34.23 3.38 -2.45
N ASP A 4 -33.85 3.15 -1.20
CA ASP A 4 -32.46 2.93 -0.82
C ASP A 4 -32.15 1.42 -0.78
N ASN A 5 -32.35 0.77 -1.94
CA ASN A 5 -31.91 -0.61 -2.18
C ASN A 5 -30.40 -0.69 -2.52
N ARG A 6 -29.64 0.39 -2.28
CA ARG A 6 -28.21 0.43 -2.57
C ARG A 6 -27.42 -0.16 -1.40
N VAL A 7 -26.41 -0.95 -1.74
CA VAL A 7 -25.57 -1.68 -0.79
C VAL A 7 -24.26 -0.93 -0.61
N GLY A 8 -23.90 -0.61 0.63
CA GLY A 8 -22.72 0.20 0.97
C GLY A 8 -22.95 1.72 0.90
N ASN A 9 -21.87 2.48 1.09
CA ASN A 9 -21.90 3.95 1.06
C ASN A 9 -21.41 4.49 -0.29
N GLU A 10 -22.20 5.36 -0.93
CA GLU A 10 -21.87 5.91 -2.25
C GLU A 10 -20.60 6.78 -2.26
N GLY A 11 -20.39 7.61 -1.23
CA GLY A 11 -19.20 8.45 -1.11
C GLY A 11 -17.94 7.61 -0.96
N ALA A 12 -17.97 6.59 -0.10
CA ALA A 12 -16.87 5.65 0.05
C ALA A 12 -16.63 4.84 -1.25
N ALA A 13 -17.71 4.41 -1.91
CA ALA A 13 -17.68 3.68 -3.18
C ALA A 13 -17.10 4.50 -4.33
N GLN A 14 -17.15 5.83 -4.26
CA GLN A 14 -16.57 6.72 -5.24
C GLN A 14 -15.11 7.08 -4.89
N ASP A 15 -14.86 7.46 -3.64
CA ASP A 15 -13.60 8.09 -3.24
C ASP A 15 -12.54 7.10 -2.73
N LEU A 16 -12.94 5.95 -2.18
CA LEU A 16 -12.02 5.04 -1.47
C LEU A 16 -11.78 3.72 -2.20
N TYR A 17 -12.80 3.18 -2.87
CA TYR A 17 -12.69 1.88 -3.56
C TYR A 17 -13.41 1.83 -4.91
N GLY A 18 -13.67 3.00 -5.51
CA GLY A 18 -14.21 3.12 -6.86
C GLY A 18 -13.35 2.43 -7.92
N LEU A 19 -13.91 2.24 -9.11
CA LEU A 19 -13.22 1.53 -10.18
C LEU A 19 -11.86 2.17 -10.52
N GLY A 20 -11.83 3.49 -10.67
CA GLY A 20 -10.58 4.22 -10.97
C GLY A 20 -9.56 4.11 -9.85
N VAL A 21 -10.01 4.15 -8.58
CA VAL A 21 -9.14 3.99 -7.40
C VAL A 21 -8.49 2.61 -7.38
N ARG A 22 -9.28 1.55 -7.51
CA ARG A 22 -8.80 0.17 -7.48
C ARG A 22 -7.83 -0.12 -8.61
N ILE A 23 -8.24 0.12 -9.85
CA ILE A 23 -7.38 -0.12 -11.02
C ILE A 23 -6.11 0.73 -10.93
N GLY A 24 -6.24 2.02 -10.62
CA GLY A 24 -5.10 2.92 -10.45
C GLY A 24 -4.07 2.41 -9.44
N LEU A 25 -4.52 2.02 -8.25
CA LEU A 25 -3.63 1.52 -7.20
C LEU A 25 -3.04 0.13 -7.53
N TYR A 26 -3.79 -0.74 -8.21
CA TYR A 26 -3.26 -2.03 -8.69
C TYR A 26 -2.16 -1.83 -9.74
N LEU A 27 -2.36 -0.91 -10.69
CA LEU A 27 -1.35 -0.57 -11.70
C LEU A 27 -0.14 0.11 -11.08
N GLN A 28 -0.36 0.98 -10.08
CA GLN A 28 0.72 1.64 -9.33
C GLN A 28 1.57 0.63 -8.56
N ALA A 29 0.93 -0.33 -7.87
CA ALA A 29 1.61 -1.42 -7.19
C ALA A 29 2.40 -2.30 -8.17
N LEU A 30 1.82 -2.62 -9.33
CA LEU A 30 2.51 -3.38 -10.39
C LEU A 30 3.74 -2.62 -10.91
N GLY A 31 3.61 -1.31 -11.17
CA GLY A 31 4.74 -0.47 -11.56
C GLY A 31 5.85 -0.47 -10.51
N LEU A 32 5.52 -0.32 -9.23
CA LEU A 32 6.50 -0.43 -8.14
C LEU A 32 7.21 -1.80 -8.11
N ILE A 33 6.48 -2.90 -8.32
CA ILE A 33 7.06 -4.24 -8.40
C ILE A 33 7.99 -4.36 -9.62
N LEU A 34 7.58 -3.90 -10.80
CA LEU A 34 8.43 -3.93 -11.99
C LEU A 34 9.69 -3.07 -11.81
N SER A 35 9.52 -1.88 -11.20
CA SER A 35 10.61 -0.99 -10.87
C SER A 35 11.63 -1.69 -9.97
N SER A 36 11.21 -2.57 -9.05
CA SER A 36 12.08 -3.34 -8.14
C SER A 36 12.89 -4.45 -8.84
N HIS A 37 12.61 -4.75 -10.11
CA HIS A 37 13.41 -5.64 -10.97
C HIS A 37 14.38 -4.89 -11.92
N GLY A 38 14.09 -3.63 -12.26
CA GLY A 38 14.83 -2.81 -13.25
C GLY A 38 16.32 -2.45 -12.99
N GLY A 39 16.92 -2.72 -11.83
CA GLY A 39 18.38 -2.63 -11.57
C GLY A 39 19.13 -1.29 -11.76
N GLY A 40 18.49 -0.23 -12.28
CA GLY A 40 19.15 1.04 -12.63
C GLY A 40 19.42 2.01 -11.47
N LYS A 41 20.43 2.89 -11.65
CA LYS A 41 20.80 3.97 -10.70
C LYS A 41 19.79 5.11 -10.61
N GLU A 42 18.96 5.33 -11.64
CA GLU A 42 17.91 6.37 -11.70
C GLU A 42 16.53 5.85 -11.25
N ARG A 43 16.52 4.97 -10.25
CA ARG A 43 15.31 4.28 -9.82
C ARG A 43 14.40 5.20 -9.01
N GLY A 44 13.19 5.45 -9.50
CA GLY A 44 12.01 5.75 -8.67
C GLY A 44 12.06 7.05 -7.87
N LYS A 45 12.89 8.03 -8.25
CA LYS A 45 12.88 9.34 -7.61
C LYS A 45 11.49 9.97 -7.74
N GLY A 46 10.86 10.25 -6.62
CA GLY A 46 9.50 10.80 -6.55
C GLY A 46 8.36 9.76 -6.58
N LEU A 47 8.63 8.53 -7.04
CA LEU A 47 7.62 7.47 -7.08
C LEU A 47 7.14 7.07 -5.67
N LYS A 48 8.07 7.00 -4.72
CA LYS A 48 7.76 6.75 -3.32
C LYS A 48 6.93 7.87 -2.70
N VAL A 49 7.27 9.12 -3.00
CA VAL A 49 6.55 10.31 -2.53
C VAL A 49 5.11 10.29 -3.03
N ALA A 50 4.90 10.03 -4.33
CA ALA A 50 3.56 9.93 -4.91
C ALA A 50 2.75 8.79 -4.29
N SER A 51 3.35 7.60 -4.13
CA SER A 51 2.66 6.46 -3.50
C SER A 51 2.30 6.74 -2.04
N GLY A 52 3.24 7.25 -1.24
CA GLY A 52 3.03 7.56 0.16
C GLY A 52 1.98 8.66 0.33
N ALA A 53 2.02 9.71 -0.48
CA ALA A 53 1.03 10.79 -0.42
C ALA A 53 -0.39 10.31 -0.74
N ILE A 54 -0.56 9.48 -1.77
CA ILE A 54 -1.87 8.89 -2.10
C ILE A 54 -2.35 7.98 -0.98
N THR A 55 -1.48 7.11 -0.45
CA THR A 55 -1.83 6.22 0.66
C THR A 55 -2.25 7.01 1.90
N VAL A 56 -1.48 8.04 2.29
CA VAL A 56 -1.81 8.90 3.44
C VAL A 56 -3.13 9.64 3.22
N SER A 57 -3.39 10.12 2.00
CA SER A 57 -4.64 10.81 1.66
C SER A 57 -5.86 9.89 1.81
N ILE A 58 -5.83 8.71 1.19
CA ILE A 58 -6.93 7.74 1.27
C ILE A 58 -7.10 7.23 2.70
N LEU A 59 -5.99 7.01 3.42
CA LEU A 59 -6.02 6.59 4.82
C LEU A 59 -6.61 7.66 5.73
N GLY A 60 -6.30 8.94 5.49
CA GLY A 60 -6.93 10.07 6.19
C GLY A 60 -8.45 10.07 5.99
N SER A 61 -8.91 9.92 4.75
CA SER A 61 -10.33 9.77 4.45
C SER A 61 -10.93 8.53 5.13
N TRP A 62 -10.24 7.39 5.10
CA TRP A 62 -10.68 6.17 5.79
C TRP A 62 -10.92 6.40 7.28
N PHE A 63 -10.00 7.09 7.98
CA PHE A 63 -10.17 7.42 9.41
C PHE A 63 -11.39 8.31 9.65
N VAL A 64 -11.67 9.28 8.77
CA VAL A 64 -12.85 10.14 8.85
C VAL A 64 -14.14 9.33 8.66
N TYR A 65 -14.20 8.47 7.64
CA TYR A 65 -15.35 7.60 7.40
C TYR A 65 -15.58 6.61 8.55
N ALA A 66 -14.51 6.07 9.14
CA ALA A 66 -14.58 5.20 10.31
C ALA A 66 -15.07 5.91 11.56
N ALA A 67 -14.52 7.09 11.87
CA ALA A 67 -14.95 7.88 13.02
C ALA A 67 -16.42 8.32 12.93
N ARG A 68 -16.91 8.55 11.69
CA ARG A 68 -18.31 8.93 11.43
C ARG A 68 -19.24 7.73 11.20
N THR A 69 -18.73 6.51 11.28
CA THR A 69 -19.50 5.27 11.04
C THR A 69 -20.22 5.25 9.68
N GLN A 70 -19.59 5.81 8.64
CA GLN A 70 -20.25 6.07 7.36
C GLN A 70 -20.15 4.94 6.34
N PHE A 71 -19.38 3.89 6.62
CA PHE A 71 -19.18 2.74 5.74
C PHE A 71 -19.26 1.43 6.53
N SER A 72 -19.52 0.33 5.83
CA SER A 72 -19.61 -1.00 6.41
C SER A 72 -18.23 -1.59 6.75
N PRO A 73 -18.16 -2.58 7.67
CA PRO A 73 -16.91 -3.29 7.96
C PRO A 73 -16.22 -3.86 6.71
N SER A 74 -17.01 -4.35 5.75
CA SER A 74 -16.51 -4.92 4.49
C SER A 74 -15.82 -3.86 3.64
N GLU A 75 -16.44 -2.69 3.49
CA GLU A 75 -15.86 -1.54 2.79
C GLU A 75 -14.57 -1.07 3.47
N ALA A 76 -14.57 -1.03 4.82
CA ALA A 76 -13.39 -0.65 5.58
C ALA A 76 -12.21 -1.58 5.31
N ILE A 77 -12.43 -2.89 5.31
CA ILE A 77 -11.40 -3.88 5.05
C ILE A 77 -10.93 -3.84 3.59
N ILE A 78 -11.85 -3.68 2.63
CA ILE A 78 -11.50 -3.53 1.21
C ILE A 78 -10.49 -2.38 1.01
N VAL A 79 -10.76 -1.21 1.59
CA VAL A 79 -9.87 -0.05 1.45
C VAL A 79 -8.51 -0.34 2.08
N LEU A 80 -8.46 -0.93 3.28
CA LEU A 80 -7.17 -1.27 3.92
C LEU A 80 -6.37 -2.31 3.12
N LEU A 81 -7.04 -3.31 2.54
CA LEU A 81 -6.41 -4.29 1.66
C LEU A 81 -5.83 -3.62 0.41
N ILE A 82 -6.59 -2.73 -0.24
CA ILE A 82 -6.11 -1.97 -1.40
C ILE A 82 -4.86 -1.15 -1.03
N LEU A 83 -4.87 -0.44 0.10
CA LEU A 83 -3.71 0.33 0.55
C LEU A 83 -2.50 -0.55 0.86
N THR A 84 -2.72 -1.73 1.43
CA THR A 84 -1.67 -2.72 1.70
C THR A 84 -1.03 -3.23 0.41
N SER A 85 -1.83 -3.40 -0.67
CA SER A 85 -1.31 -3.79 -1.99
C SER A 85 -0.30 -2.81 -2.57
N LEU A 86 -0.44 -1.52 -2.24
CA LEU A 86 0.48 -0.46 -2.67
C LEU A 86 1.69 -0.33 -1.73
N LEU A 87 1.46 -0.43 -0.42
CA LEU A 87 2.51 -0.22 0.58
C LEU A 87 3.56 -1.36 0.58
N ALA A 88 3.16 -2.61 0.39
CA ALA A 88 4.07 -3.75 0.35
C ALA A 88 5.18 -3.61 -0.72
N PRO A 89 4.87 -3.30 -2.00
CA PRO A 89 5.93 -3.07 -2.98
C PRO A 89 6.66 -1.75 -2.75
N ALA A 90 5.99 -0.69 -2.26
CA ALA A 90 6.66 0.57 -1.94
C ALA A 90 7.74 0.41 -0.86
N THR A 91 7.47 -0.35 0.20
CA THR A 91 8.48 -0.68 1.23
C THR A 91 9.61 -1.55 0.69
N SER A 92 9.33 -2.45 -0.27
CA SER A 92 10.38 -3.24 -0.92
C SER A 92 11.36 -2.38 -1.73
N THR A 93 10.94 -1.22 -2.26
CA THR A 93 11.86 -0.28 -2.92
C THR A 93 12.83 0.40 -1.94
N LEU A 94 12.55 0.41 -0.64
CA LEU A 94 13.45 0.94 0.39
C LEU A 94 14.68 0.08 0.60
N LEU A 95 14.68 -1.16 0.10
CA LEU A 95 15.80 -2.10 0.20
C LEU A 95 17.03 -1.67 -0.63
N ILE A 96 16.93 -0.55 -1.34
CA ILE A 96 17.97 -0.01 -2.23
C ILE A 96 18.57 1.25 -1.57
N PRO A 97 19.72 1.15 -0.90
CA PRO A 97 20.22 2.20 -0.02
C PRO A 97 20.59 3.50 -0.75
N ARG A 98 20.96 3.40 -2.02
CA ARG A 98 21.34 4.56 -2.84
C ARG A 98 20.19 5.54 -3.09
N THR A 99 18.94 5.10 -2.89
CA THR A 99 17.74 5.94 -3.13
C THR A 99 17.24 6.65 -1.87
N ILE A 100 17.90 6.44 -0.72
CA ILE A 100 17.42 6.93 0.58
C ILE A 100 17.83 8.39 0.81
N VAL A 101 19.05 8.76 0.41
CA VAL A 101 19.56 10.14 0.54
C VAL A 101 18.88 10.99 -0.53
N GLY A 102 18.02 11.93 -0.11
CA GLY A 102 17.25 12.80 -1.01
C GLY A 102 15.75 12.47 -1.11
N GLU A 103 15.27 11.38 -0.50
CA GLU A 103 13.84 10.98 -0.52
C GLU A 103 13.20 10.99 0.89
N ILE A 104 13.70 11.85 1.79
CA ILE A 104 13.19 11.97 3.16
C ILE A 104 11.66 12.17 3.21
N PRO A 105 11.04 13.04 2.39
CA PRO A 105 9.58 13.19 2.39
C PRO A 105 8.84 11.90 2.03
N GLY A 106 9.37 11.12 1.10
CA GLY A 106 8.80 9.83 0.71
C GLY A 106 8.91 8.79 1.81
N LEU A 107 10.05 8.75 2.51
CA LEU A 107 10.25 7.89 3.67
C LEU A 107 9.27 8.21 4.80
N VAL A 108 9.12 9.50 5.13
CA VAL A 108 8.16 9.96 6.14
C VAL A 108 6.73 9.58 5.76
N ALA A 109 6.34 9.81 4.50
CA ALA A 109 5.01 9.44 4.03
C ALA A 109 4.74 7.93 4.13
N LEU A 110 5.72 7.09 3.76
CA LEU A 110 5.61 5.63 3.88
C LEU A 110 5.54 5.19 5.35
N MET A 111 6.28 5.83 6.24
CA MET A 111 6.25 5.56 7.68
C MET A 111 4.87 5.89 8.28
N ILE A 112 4.31 7.05 7.94
CA ILE A 112 2.97 7.45 8.39
C ILE A 112 1.91 6.48 7.83
N ALA A 113 2.02 6.12 6.55
CA ALA A 113 1.13 5.16 5.91
C ALA A 113 1.16 3.79 6.59
N ASP A 114 2.35 3.24 6.84
CA ASP A 114 2.54 1.94 7.48
C ASP A 114 1.92 1.88 8.88
N LEU A 115 2.28 2.83 9.75
CA LEU A 115 1.71 2.89 11.11
C LEU A 115 0.21 3.12 11.09
N GLY A 116 -0.27 3.98 10.20
CA GLY A 116 -1.70 4.26 10.10
C GLY A 116 -2.50 3.06 9.61
N ILE A 117 -1.97 2.27 8.66
CA ILE A 117 -2.62 1.03 8.20
C ILE A 117 -2.61 -0.02 9.32
N SER A 118 -1.49 -0.22 10.03
CA SER A 118 -1.45 -1.16 11.15
C SER A 118 -2.43 -0.75 12.27
N ALA A 119 -2.49 0.54 12.61
CA ALA A 119 -3.45 1.06 13.57
C ALA A 119 -4.90 0.88 13.10
N ALA A 120 -5.18 1.15 11.82
CA ALA A 120 -6.50 0.97 11.22
C ALA A 120 -6.95 -0.49 11.23
N PHE A 121 -6.06 -1.46 10.91
CA PHE A 121 -6.39 -2.88 11.00
C PHE A 121 -6.67 -3.33 12.44
N VAL A 122 -5.81 -2.95 13.39
CA VAL A 122 -6.02 -3.26 14.81
C VAL A 122 -7.36 -2.68 15.29
N TRP A 123 -7.65 -1.41 14.97
CA TRP A 123 -8.91 -0.78 15.35
C TRP A 123 -10.12 -1.44 14.67
N THR A 124 -9.97 -1.82 13.40
CA THR A 124 -11.02 -2.49 12.63
C THR A 124 -11.47 -3.77 13.30
N PHE A 125 -10.53 -4.67 13.59
CA PHE A 125 -10.84 -5.97 14.17
C PHE A 125 -11.08 -5.94 15.68
N ALA A 126 -10.52 -4.98 16.40
CA ALA A 126 -10.78 -4.80 17.83
C ALA A 126 -12.19 -4.25 18.10
N GLN A 127 -12.65 -3.29 17.30
CA GLN A 127 -13.87 -2.54 17.60
C GLN A 127 -14.79 -2.32 16.39
N LEU A 128 -14.27 -1.85 15.25
CA LEU A 128 -15.14 -1.34 14.17
C LEU A 128 -16.03 -2.41 13.54
N VAL A 129 -15.55 -3.66 13.44
CA VAL A 129 -16.37 -4.79 12.93
C VAL A 129 -17.67 -4.94 13.74
N SER A 130 -17.65 -4.65 15.04
CA SER A 130 -18.84 -4.70 15.89
C SER A 130 -19.66 -3.41 15.96
N THR A 131 -19.06 -2.25 15.66
CA THR A 131 -19.73 -0.95 15.86
C THR A 131 -20.23 -0.30 14.56
N LEU A 132 -19.65 -0.64 13.41
CA LEU A 132 -20.05 -0.06 12.13
C LEU A 132 -21.40 -0.63 11.65
N PRO A 133 -22.22 0.19 10.98
CA PRO A 133 -23.46 -0.29 10.37
C PRO A 133 -23.18 -1.25 9.22
N LEU A 134 -24.08 -2.22 9.01
CA LEU A 134 -23.93 -3.20 7.93
C LEU A 134 -24.18 -2.60 6.54
N LEU A 135 -24.96 -1.52 6.41
CA LEU A 135 -25.31 -0.88 5.14
C LEU A 135 -25.78 -1.88 4.05
N ASN A 136 -26.66 -2.82 4.44
CA ASN A 136 -27.17 -3.90 3.58
C ASN A 136 -26.11 -4.86 3.04
N THR A 137 -24.89 -4.88 3.58
CA THR A 137 -23.84 -5.85 3.22
C THR A 137 -23.98 -7.16 4.02
N THR A 138 -23.46 -8.24 3.44
CA THR A 138 -23.46 -9.59 4.06
C THR A 138 -22.31 -9.77 5.07
N ASN A 139 -21.38 -8.83 5.14
CA ASN A 139 -20.20 -8.84 6.00
C ASN A 139 -19.32 -10.09 5.85
N LEU A 140 -19.14 -10.51 4.61
CA LEU A 140 -18.26 -11.61 4.24
C LEU A 140 -16.89 -11.08 3.82
N VAL A 141 -15.83 -11.83 4.09
CA VAL A 141 -14.46 -11.52 3.63
C VAL A 141 -13.82 -12.75 3.03
N PHE A 142 -12.90 -12.51 2.09
CA PHE A 142 -12.08 -13.56 1.51
C PHE A 142 -11.03 -14.10 2.48
N PHE A 143 -11.15 -15.39 2.80
CA PHE A 143 -10.11 -16.18 3.45
C PHE A 143 -10.06 -17.58 2.83
N PHE A 144 -9.79 -17.64 1.51
CA PHE A 144 -9.91 -18.85 0.65
C PHE A 144 -11.31 -19.49 0.60
N ALA A 145 -12.25 -18.96 1.37
CA ALA A 145 -13.66 -19.28 1.43
C ALA A 145 -14.41 -18.01 1.91
N PRO A 146 -15.74 -17.93 1.72
CA PRO A 146 -16.55 -16.88 2.31
C PRO A 146 -16.60 -17.06 3.82
N VAL A 147 -16.02 -16.11 4.55
CA VAL A 147 -16.00 -16.13 6.02
C VAL A 147 -16.67 -14.87 6.56
N ALA A 148 -17.56 -15.05 7.55
CA ALA A 148 -18.23 -13.92 8.21
C ALA A 148 -17.27 -13.16 9.14
N LEU A 149 -17.29 -11.83 9.04
CA LEU A 149 -16.44 -10.95 9.83
C LEU A 149 -16.75 -10.99 11.33
N ASN A 150 -18.00 -11.29 11.71
CA ASN A 150 -18.44 -11.30 13.11
C ASN A 150 -18.06 -12.59 13.88
N GLY A 151 -17.36 -13.53 13.23
CA GLY A 151 -17.04 -14.84 13.80
C GLY A 151 -15.60 -14.97 14.33
N TRP A 152 -15.10 -16.21 14.32
CA TRP A 152 -13.73 -16.57 14.72
C TRP A 152 -12.65 -15.79 13.96
N PHE A 153 -12.94 -15.45 12.70
CA PHE A 153 -12.03 -14.72 11.84
C PHE A 153 -11.63 -13.36 12.42
N ARG A 154 -12.53 -12.68 13.12
CA ARG A 154 -12.25 -11.39 13.78
C ARG A 154 -11.03 -11.50 14.71
N TYR A 155 -11.02 -12.54 15.54
CA TYR A 155 -9.96 -12.74 16.54
C TYR A 155 -8.65 -13.18 15.89
N LEU A 156 -8.73 -14.04 14.87
CA LEU A 156 -7.55 -14.41 14.08
C LEU A 156 -6.94 -13.17 13.41
N ALA A 157 -7.76 -12.39 12.72
CA ALA A 157 -7.32 -11.19 12.02
C ALA A 157 -6.73 -10.16 13.00
N LEU A 158 -7.35 -9.94 14.16
CA LEU A 158 -6.81 -9.09 15.22
C LEU A 158 -5.43 -9.57 15.69
N ALA A 159 -5.25 -10.88 15.94
CA ALA A 159 -3.97 -11.44 16.34
C ALA A 159 -2.89 -11.21 15.27
N ILE A 160 -3.23 -11.42 13.99
CA ILE A 160 -2.34 -11.14 12.86
C ILE A 160 -2.00 -9.65 12.81
N SER A 161 -2.97 -8.75 12.96
CA SER A 161 -2.76 -7.29 12.96
C SER A 161 -1.88 -6.81 14.10
N ILE A 162 -1.98 -7.43 15.29
CA ILE A 162 -1.09 -7.11 16.43
C ILE A 162 0.35 -7.54 16.11
N VAL A 163 0.53 -8.75 15.58
CA VAL A 163 1.85 -9.23 15.18
C VAL A 163 2.45 -8.32 14.10
N ASP A 164 1.67 -7.99 13.07
CA ASP A 164 2.06 -7.05 12.02
C ASP A 164 2.46 -5.69 12.59
N ALA A 165 1.65 -5.09 13.48
CA ALA A 165 1.97 -3.83 14.13
C ALA A 165 3.31 -3.86 14.90
N ILE A 166 3.65 -4.98 15.56
CA ILE A 166 4.95 -5.15 16.22
C ILE A 166 6.09 -5.18 15.18
N PHE A 167 5.91 -5.85 14.05
CA PHE A 167 6.88 -5.84 12.96
C PHE A 167 7.03 -4.44 12.33
N SER A 168 5.94 -3.73 12.09
CA SER A 168 5.92 -2.35 11.61
C SER A 168 6.66 -1.40 12.55
N LEU A 169 6.45 -1.50 13.87
CA LEU A 169 7.20 -0.71 14.86
C LEU A 169 8.71 -1.00 14.84
N ARG A 170 9.11 -2.27 14.64
CA ARG A 170 10.53 -2.63 14.50
C ARG A 170 11.13 -2.06 13.21
N LEU A 171 10.38 -2.10 12.10
CA LEU A 171 10.80 -1.51 10.83
C LEU A 171 10.93 0.01 10.95
N MET A 172 9.95 0.67 11.59
CA MET A 172 9.93 2.09 11.89
C MET A 172 11.18 2.55 12.64
N TYR A 173 11.55 1.84 13.71
CA TYR A 173 12.76 2.13 14.47
C TYR A 173 14.03 2.10 13.61
N LYS A 174 14.15 1.10 12.71
CA LYS A 174 15.26 1.02 11.77
C LYS A 174 15.25 2.17 10.76
N LEU A 175 14.08 2.52 10.23
CA LEU A 175 13.93 3.63 9.28
C LEU A 175 14.26 4.98 9.92
N LEU A 176 13.91 5.21 11.19
CA LEU A 176 14.32 6.39 11.94
C LEU A 176 15.84 6.50 12.09
N LEU A 177 16.51 5.38 12.36
CA LEU A 177 17.98 5.36 12.44
C LEU A 177 18.62 5.72 11.09
N ILE A 178 18.08 5.19 10.00
CA ILE A 178 18.53 5.50 8.63
C ILE A 178 18.26 6.96 8.28
N MET A 179 17.08 7.47 8.64
CA MET A 179 16.70 8.87 8.42
C MET A 179 17.64 9.81 9.17
N ARG A 180 18.07 9.46 10.38
CA ARG A 180 19.08 10.23 11.13
C ARG A 180 20.43 10.29 10.39
N ILE A 181 20.85 9.20 9.76
CA ILE A 181 22.07 9.17 8.94
C ILE A 181 21.88 10.06 7.70
N ALA A 182 20.76 9.88 6.97
CA ALA A 182 20.46 10.66 5.77
C ALA A 182 20.32 12.17 6.06
N TRP A 183 19.76 12.52 7.21
CA TRP A 183 19.67 13.91 7.68
C TRP A 183 21.06 14.51 7.95
N GLY A 184 21.98 13.74 8.53
CA GLY A 184 23.38 14.16 8.69
C GLY A 184 24.03 14.50 7.34
N CYS A 185 23.88 13.63 6.34
CA CYS A 185 24.38 13.88 4.99
C CYS A 185 23.77 15.16 4.37
N TYR A 186 22.46 15.39 4.59
CA TYR A 186 21.76 16.57 4.08
C TYR A 186 22.28 17.86 4.72
N VAL A 187 22.50 17.87 6.04
CA VAL A 187 23.09 19.02 6.76
C VAL A 187 24.50 19.31 6.26
N ASP A 188 25.28 18.28 5.91
CA ASP A 188 26.61 18.42 5.30
C ASP A 188 26.55 18.90 3.82
N GLY A 189 25.36 19.13 3.26
CA GLY A 189 25.18 19.52 1.86
C GLY A 189 25.45 18.39 0.85
N ARG A 190 25.55 17.13 1.32
CA ARG A 190 25.84 15.96 0.48
C ARG A 190 24.54 15.31 0.00
N THR A 191 24.47 15.04 -1.30
CA THR A 191 23.32 14.35 -1.95
C THR A 191 23.52 12.84 -2.05
N GLU A 192 24.71 12.33 -1.75
CA GLU A 192 25.05 10.91 -1.79
C GLU A 192 25.70 10.46 -0.47
N ALA A 193 25.39 9.24 -0.04
CA ALA A 193 26.00 8.59 1.13
C ALA A 193 27.39 8.04 0.79
N THR A 194 28.34 8.20 1.71
CA THR A 194 29.67 7.57 1.65
C THR A 194 29.56 6.04 1.76
N ALA A 195 30.57 5.31 1.27
CA ALA A 195 30.60 3.84 1.35
C ALA A 195 30.36 3.30 2.77
N ASP A 196 30.91 3.97 3.79
CA ASP A 196 30.73 3.61 5.20
C ASP A 196 29.31 3.85 5.70
N GLU A 197 28.68 4.96 5.29
CA GLU A 197 27.28 5.26 5.62
C GLU A 197 26.35 4.25 4.94
N LEU A 198 26.65 3.87 3.70
CA LEU A 198 25.93 2.84 2.95
C LEU A 198 26.04 1.47 3.64
N ASP A 199 27.22 1.11 4.14
CA ASP A 199 27.45 -0.12 4.90
C ASP A 199 26.67 -0.14 6.22
N ARG A 200 26.68 0.99 6.96
CA ARG A 200 25.86 1.14 8.18
C ARG A 200 24.36 0.99 7.90
N ILE A 201 23.87 1.57 6.80
CA ILE A 201 22.47 1.42 6.37
C ILE A 201 22.16 -0.05 6.05
N LYS A 202 23.00 -0.72 5.24
CA LYS A 202 22.83 -2.13 4.88
C LYS A 202 22.79 -3.05 6.11
N LYS A 203 23.72 -2.85 7.05
CA LYS A 203 23.80 -3.61 8.31
C LYS A 203 22.56 -3.40 9.19
N THR A 204 22.08 -2.16 9.28
CA THR A 204 20.88 -1.81 10.06
C THR A 204 19.64 -2.57 9.59
N LEU A 205 19.47 -2.72 8.27
CA LEU A 205 18.34 -3.44 7.70
C LEU A 205 18.54 -4.96 7.58
N ARG A 206 19.77 -5.47 7.78
CA ARG A 206 20.14 -6.89 7.57
C ARG A 206 19.82 -7.41 6.16
N TRP A 207 20.04 -6.59 5.13
CA TRP A 207 19.66 -6.93 3.76
C TRP A 207 20.40 -8.14 3.15
N GLU A 208 21.56 -8.51 3.69
CA GLU A 208 22.37 -9.63 3.18
C GLU A 208 21.68 -11.00 3.30
N GLN A 209 20.66 -11.14 4.15
CA GLN A 209 19.97 -12.42 4.37
C GLN A 209 18.70 -12.61 3.53
N ALA A 210 18.32 -11.65 2.68
CA ALA A 210 16.94 -11.55 2.19
C ALA A 210 16.78 -11.54 0.66
N THR A 211 17.63 -12.23 -0.09
CA THR A 211 17.72 -12.02 -1.56
C THR A 211 16.66 -12.75 -2.40
N MET A 212 16.17 -13.93 -2.02
CA MET A 212 15.17 -14.69 -2.81
C MET A 212 13.70 -14.50 -2.42
N PRO A 213 13.29 -14.63 -1.13
CA PRO A 213 11.88 -14.48 -0.76
C PRO A 213 11.34 -13.06 -1.00
N ILE A 214 12.19 -12.05 -1.03
CA ILE A 214 11.79 -10.64 -1.23
C ILE A 214 11.32 -10.34 -2.65
N MET A 215 11.75 -11.11 -3.67
CA MET A 215 11.35 -10.82 -5.05
C MET A 215 9.98 -11.41 -5.41
N LEU A 216 9.68 -12.63 -4.95
CA LEU A 216 8.42 -13.32 -5.28
C LEU A 216 7.27 -12.95 -4.33
N LEU A 217 7.57 -12.60 -3.08
CA LEU A 217 6.55 -12.28 -2.08
C LEU A 217 5.66 -11.08 -2.50
N PRO A 218 6.19 -9.96 -3.01
CA PRO A 218 5.35 -8.84 -3.47
C PRO A 218 4.39 -9.22 -4.60
N TRP A 219 4.80 -10.07 -5.53
CA TRP A 219 3.92 -10.58 -6.59
C TRP A 219 2.78 -11.42 -6.02
N ALA A 220 3.10 -12.37 -5.14
CA ALA A 220 2.10 -13.22 -4.50
C ALA A 220 1.13 -12.41 -3.64
N THR A 221 1.64 -11.49 -2.82
CA THR A 221 0.81 -10.59 -1.99
C THR A 221 -0.07 -9.70 -2.85
N TRP A 222 0.46 -9.09 -3.90
CA TRP A 222 -0.31 -8.24 -4.81
C TRP A 222 -1.46 -9.01 -5.47
N ALA A 223 -1.18 -10.19 -6.05
CA ALA A 223 -2.20 -11.02 -6.68
C ALA A 223 -3.26 -11.51 -5.67
N LEU A 224 -2.83 -11.97 -4.49
CA LEU A 224 -3.73 -12.43 -3.43
C LEU A 224 -4.64 -11.30 -2.95
N VAL A 225 -4.11 -10.08 -2.79
CA VAL A 225 -4.89 -8.93 -2.33
C VAL A 225 -5.92 -8.50 -3.38
N ILE A 226 -5.57 -8.48 -4.67
CA ILE A 226 -6.54 -8.23 -5.74
C ILE A 226 -7.68 -9.24 -5.67
N VAL A 227 -7.35 -10.53 -5.59
CA VAL A 227 -8.36 -11.60 -5.48
C VAL A 227 -9.22 -11.38 -4.23
N ALA A 228 -8.61 -11.08 -3.08
CA ALA A 228 -9.33 -10.85 -1.84
C ALA A 228 -10.30 -9.68 -1.93
N VAL A 229 -9.88 -8.55 -2.52
CA VAL A 229 -10.71 -7.36 -2.70
C VAL A 229 -11.86 -7.62 -3.66
N GLU A 230 -11.58 -8.15 -4.86
CA GLU A 230 -12.60 -8.35 -5.90
C GLU A 230 -13.65 -9.39 -5.48
N ILE A 231 -13.23 -10.45 -4.79
CA ILE A 231 -14.15 -11.46 -4.28
C ILE A 231 -14.97 -10.89 -3.11
N THR A 232 -14.36 -10.14 -2.19
CA THR A 232 -15.07 -9.51 -1.07
C THR A 232 -16.14 -8.53 -1.59
N LEU A 233 -15.83 -7.74 -2.61
CA LEU A 233 -16.82 -6.87 -3.27
C LEU A 233 -18.00 -7.66 -3.82
N ARG A 234 -17.72 -8.75 -4.55
CA ARG A 234 -18.75 -9.60 -5.16
C ARG A 234 -19.64 -10.29 -4.12
N TRP A 235 -19.06 -10.86 -3.07
CA TRP A 235 -19.82 -11.55 -2.01
C TRP A 235 -20.66 -10.62 -1.14
N ASN A 236 -20.28 -9.35 -1.05
CA ASN A 236 -21.06 -8.33 -0.34
C ASN A 236 -22.03 -7.57 -1.23
N HIS A 237 -22.12 -7.91 -2.52
CA HIS A 237 -22.97 -7.21 -3.50
C HIS A 237 -22.75 -5.68 -3.54
N LEU A 238 -21.54 -5.26 -3.19
CA LEU A 238 -21.15 -3.85 -3.26
C LEU A 238 -21.12 -3.42 -4.73
N SER A 239 -21.60 -2.21 -4.99
CA SER A 239 -21.62 -1.61 -6.33
C SER A 239 -20.71 -0.38 -6.36
N PRO A 240 -19.39 -0.56 -6.55
CA PRO A 240 -18.44 0.55 -6.65
C PRO A 240 -18.85 1.54 -7.73
N SER A 241 -18.54 2.82 -7.54
CA SER A 241 -18.75 3.81 -8.60
C SER A 241 -17.86 3.48 -9.81
N THR A 242 -18.46 3.56 -10.99
CA THR A 242 -17.77 3.41 -12.29
C THR A 242 -17.54 4.74 -12.98
N ASP A 243 -17.89 5.85 -12.33
CA ASP A 243 -17.74 7.19 -12.89
C ASP A 243 -16.29 7.70 -12.80
N LEU A 244 -15.53 7.44 -13.87
CA LEU A 244 -14.15 7.87 -14.01
C LEU A 244 -13.99 9.39 -14.22
N GLN A 245 -15.07 10.16 -14.39
CA GLN A 245 -14.98 11.62 -14.53
C GLN A 245 -14.78 12.31 -13.18
N SER A 246 -15.13 11.63 -12.08
CA SER A 246 -14.88 12.13 -10.74
C SER A 246 -13.38 12.23 -10.43
N SER A 247 -12.95 13.34 -9.85
CA SER A 247 -11.53 13.57 -9.53
C SER A 247 -10.95 12.52 -8.58
N GLY A 248 -11.78 12.01 -7.65
CA GLY A 248 -11.40 10.93 -6.73
C GLY A 248 -11.01 9.63 -7.44
N GLN A 249 -11.56 9.36 -8.63
CA GLN A 249 -11.25 8.18 -9.43
C GLN A 249 -10.18 8.45 -10.50
N LEU A 250 -10.24 9.62 -11.12
CA LEU A 250 -9.33 9.99 -12.21
C LEU A 250 -7.88 10.14 -11.74
N ILE A 251 -7.65 10.72 -10.56
CA ILE A 251 -6.30 10.99 -10.04
C ILE A 251 -5.55 9.66 -9.77
N PRO A 252 -6.10 8.69 -9.01
CA PRO A 252 -5.41 7.41 -8.80
C PRO A 252 -5.21 6.64 -10.10
N LEU A 253 -6.20 6.63 -11.00
CA LEU A 253 -6.11 5.94 -12.29
C LEU A 253 -4.96 6.49 -13.15
N THR A 254 -4.93 7.81 -13.32
CA THR A 254 -3.90 8.49 -14.11
C THR A 254 -2.53 8.29 -13.49
N THR A 255 -2.41 8.40 -12.15
CA THR A 255 -1.15 8.18 -11.46
C THR A 255 -0.67 6.74 -11.64
N GLY A 256 -1.55 5.75 -11.49
CA GLY A 256 -1.22 4.34 -11.70
C GLY A 256 -0.71 4.03 -13.11
N ILE A 257 -1.34 4.61 -14.13
CA ILE A 257 -0.91 4.47 -15.53
C ILE A 257 0.49 5.08 -15.72
N ILE A 258 0.73 6.31 -15.24
CA ILE A 258 2.03 6.98 -15.36
C ILE A 258 3.13 6.15 -14.70
N VAL A 259 2.88 5.68 -13.48
CA VAL A 259 3.83 4.86 -12.74
C VAL A 259 4.16 3.56 -13.46
N LEU A 260 3.15 2.91 -14.05
CA LEU A 260 3.35 1.69 -14.81
C LEU A 260 4.18 1.95 -16.07
N ILE A 261 3.85 3.00 -16.84
CA ILE A 261 4.58 3.35 -18.07
C ILE A 261 6.04 3.67 -17.76
N ASP A 262 6.30 4.47 -16.73
CA ASP A 262 7.66 4.79 -16.29
C ASP A 262 8.44 3.52 -15.92
N SER A 263 7.81 2.64 -15.14
CA SER A 263 8.42 1.38 -14.70
C SER A 263 8.70 0.42 -15.86
N VAL A 264 7.78 0.32 -16.82
CA VAL A 264 7.97 -0.48 -18.04
C VAL A 264 9.10 0.11 -18.90
N ALA A 265 9.15 1.43 -19.08
CA ALA A 265 10.21 2.08 -19.84
C ALA A 265 11.60 1.82 -19.22
N ILE A 266 11.71 1.84 -17.88
CA ILE A 266 12.94 1.50 -17.16
C ILE A 266 13.36 0.05 -17.44
N VAL A 267 12.42 -0.89 -17.41
CA VAL A 267 12.69 -2.31 -17.70
C VAL A 267 13.10 -2.50 -19.17
N LEU A 268 12.39 -1.88 -20.11
CA LEU A 268 12.66 -2.00 -21.55
C LEU A 268 14.04 -1.44 -21.94
N ARG A 269 14.47 -0.30 -21.36
CA ARG A 269 15.80 0.27 -21.58
C ARG A 269 16.94 -0.69 -21.21
N ARG A 270 16.68 -1.67 -20.34
CA ARG A 270 17.67 -2.66 -19.90
C ARG A 270 17.78 -3.89 -20.80
N LEU A 271 16.72 -4.27 -21.51
CA LEU A 271 16.75 -5.41 -22.44
C LEU A 271 17.92 -5.36 -23.44
N PRO A 272 18.20 -4.24 -24.14
CA PRO A 272 19.32 -4.20 -25.08
C PRO A 272 20.70 -4.37 -24.40
N SER A 273 20.87 -3.96 -23.14
CA SER A 273 22.13 -4.15 -22.41
C SER A 273 22.41 -5.59 -21.97
N ILE A 274 21.37 -6.44 -21.88
CA ILE A 274 21.51 -7.87 -21.57
C ILE A 274 21.78 -8.67 -22.85
N VAL A 275 21.18 -8.26 -23.97
CA VAL A 275 21.34 -8.92 -25.28
C VAL A 275 22.73 -8.68 -25.89
N ILE A 276 23.41 -7.58 -25.54
CA ILE A 276 24.77 -7.26 -26.03
C ILE A 276 25.87 -7.87 -25.12
N ALA A 277 25.52 -8.32 -23.92
CA ALA A 277 26.46 -8.89 -22.95
C ALA A 277 26.51 -10.43 -22.94
N ASN A 278 25.72 -11.09 -23.78
CA ASN A 278 25.76 -12.53 -24.08
C ASN A 278 26.19 -12.75 -25.52
#